data_AF-A0A535S7G0-F1
#
_entry.id   AF-A0A535S7G0-F1
#
_cell.length_a   1.000
_cell.length_b   1.000
_cell.length_c   1.000
_cell.angle_alpha   90.00
_cell.angle_beta   90.00
_cell.angle_gamma   90.00
#
_symmetry.space_group_name_H-M   'P 1'
#
loop_
_entity.id
_entity.type
_entity.pdbx_description
1 polymer ?
#
loop_
_entity_poly.entity_id
_entity_poly.type
_entity_poly.pdbx_seq_one_letter_code
_entity_poly.pdbx_strand_id
1 'polypeptide(L)'
;METVRRPVSIGEINTTVDPPSSARARLLAVAYELFSRRGIRAVGVDTIVAEAGVAKMTFYRHFPSKNDLVLAFLQRREQLWTQQWLEEEVKRRASAPDERLLAIFDVFHDWFQRDDFEGCSFINVLLETFERGDPARQASTVYLANIRLFLRELAEQLGVAQPDDFARKWHILMKGSIVSAGEGDRLAARRAREIGLLLQNAELARLSTDAVSDVRNGR
;
A
#
# COMPACT_ATOMS: atom_id res chain seq x y z
N MET A 1 21.81 -17.03 -4.55
CA MET A 1 22.06 -16.42 -3.23
C MET A 1 21.15 -15.21 -3.15
N GLU A 2 19.97 -15.41 -2.61
CA GLU A 2 18.81 -14.54 -2.77
C GLU A 2 18.77 -13.52 -1.63
N THR A 3 19.20 -12.30 -1.91
CA THR A 3 19.10 -11.19 -0.96
C THR A 3 17.66 -10.67 -1.02
N VAL A 4 16.75 -11.31 -0.30
CA VAL A 4 15.39 -10.78 -0.08
C VAL A 4 15.55 -9.40 0.56
N ARG A 5 15.34 -8.33 -0.22
CA ARG A 5 15.42 -6.96 0.29
C ARG A 5 14.21 -6.73 1.19
N ARG A 6 14.45 -6.68 2.50
CA ARG A 6 13.39 -6.46 3.49
C ARG A 6 12.72 -5.09 3.27
N PRO A 7 11.40 -4.98 3.49
CA PRO A 7 10.71 -3.70 3.44
C PRO A 7 11.39 -2.68 4.36
N VAL A 8 11.41 -1.42 3.92
CA VAL A 8 11.97 -0.33 4.72
C VAL A 8 11.06 -0.16 5.93
N SER A 9 11.57 -0.48 7.12
CA SER A 9 10.84 -0.31 8.37
C SER A 9 11.15 1.06 8.95
N ILE A 10 10.12 1.83 9.28
CA ILE A 10 10.28 2.90 10.27
C ILE A 10 10.58 2.21 11.61
N GLY A 11 11.50 2.79 12.39
CA GLY A 11 12.09 2.20 13.60
C GLY A 11 11.09 1.47 14.50
N GLU A 12 11.59 0.47 15.23
CA GLU A 12 10.83 -0.50 16.03
C GLU A 12 9.78 0.15 16.94
N ILE A 13 8.55 0.28 16.44
CA ILE A 13 7.38 0.57 17.27
C ILE A 13 7.09 -0.74 18.00
N ASN A 14 7.16 -0.73 19.33
CA ASN A 14 7.10 -1.92 20.19
C ASN A 14 6.01 -2.91 19.73
N THR A 15 6.44 -4.07 19.25
CA THR A 15 5.66 -5.04 18.46
C THR A 15 4.97 -6.11 19.31
N THR A 16 4.80 -5.86 20.61
CA THR A 16 4.09 -6.81 21.47
C THR A 16 2.67 -7.01 20.93
N VAL A 17 2.37 -8.24 20.53
CA VAL A 17 1.02 -8.67 20.13
C VAL A 17 0.17 -8.63 21.40
N ASP A 18 -0.51 -7.51 21.62
CA ASP A 18 -1.36 -7.37 22.79
C ASP A 18 -2.53 -8.35 22.69
N PRO A 19 -3.04 -8.85 23.83
CA PRO A 19 -4.28 -9.61 23.85
C PRO A 19 -5.38 -8.82 23.11
N PRO A 20 -6.27 -9.48 22.35
CA PRO A 20 -7.35 -8.81 21.61
C PRO A 20 -8.25 -7.94 22.51
N SER A 21 -8.33 -8.28 23.79
CA SER A 21 -9.10 -7.57 24.82
C SER A 21 -8.34 -6.45 25.54
N SER A 22 -7.07 -6.18 25.19
CA SER A 22 -6.30 -5.13 25.86
C SER A 22 -6.82 -3.72 25.52
N ALA A 23 -6.58 -2.76 26.41
CA ALA A 23 -6.92 -1.36 26.14
C ALA A 23 -6.19 -0.82 24.89
N ARG A 24 -4.92 -1.20 24.69
CA ARG A 24 -4.14 -0.81 23.51
C ARG A 24 -4.74 -1.36 22.22
N ALA A 25 -5.14 -2.64 22.20
CA ALA A 25 -5.77 -3.25 21.05
C ALA A 25 -7.11 -2.59 20.69
N ARG A 26 -7.97 -2.30 21.69
CA ARG A 26 -9.23 -1.58 21.45
C ARG A 26 -9.01 -0.17 20.91
N LEU A 27 -8.07 0.58 21.48
CA LEU A 27 -7.70 1.90 21.00
C LEU A 27 -7.23 1.86 19.53
N LEU A 28 -6.39 0.90 19.17
CA LEU A 28 -5.89 0.75 17.80
C LEU A 28 -7.00 0.32 16.84
N ALA A 29 -7.90 -0.58 17.23
CA ALA A 29 -9.02 -1.02 16.41
C ALA A 29 -10.00 0.13 16.11
N VAL A 30 -10.38 0.90 17.13
CA VAL A 30 -11.23 2.09 16.97
C VAL A 30 -10.53 3.16 16.14
N ALA A 31 -9.24 3.40 16.37
CA ALA A 31 -8.47 4.32 15.56
C ALA A 31 -8.42 3.90 14.08
N TYR A 32 -8.31 2.60 13.81
CA TYR A 32 -8.29 2.06 12.46
C TYR A 32 -9.60 2.36 11.72
N GLU A 33 -10.74 2.07 12.33
CA GLU A 33 -12.07 2.38 11.79
C GLU A 33 -12.24 3.89 11.56
N LEU A 34 -11.96 4.70 12.59
CA LEU A 34 -12.20 6.14 12.55
C LEU A 34 -11.28 6.86 11.57
N PHE A 35 -9.97 6.57 11.58
CA PHE A 35 -9.03 7.23 10.68
C PHE A 35 -9.24 6.83 9.22
N SER A 36 -9.62 5.58 8.96
CA SER A 36 -9.86 5.13 7.59
C SER A 36 -11.12 5.78 6.99
N ARG A 37 -12.16 6.01 7.80
CA ARG A 37 -13.44 6.62 7.35
C ARG A 37 -13.47 8.14 7.37
N ARG A 38 -12.88 8.76 8.39
CA ARG A 38 -13.05 10.20 8.66
C ARG A 38 -11.76 11.00 8.43
N GLY A 39 -10.66 10.33 8.10
CA GLY A 39 -9.34 10.95 8.05
C GLY A 39 -8.73 11.15 9.45
N ILE A 40 -7.45 11.48 9.49
CA ILE A 40 -6.73 11.64 10.76
C ILE A 40 -7.13 12.95 11.42
N ARG A 41 -7.17 14.05 10.67
CA ARG A 41 -7.38 15.39 11.24
C ARG A 41 -8.73 15.53 11.94
N ALA A 42 -9.79 14.94 11.37
CA ALA A 42 -11.15 15.06 11.90
C ALA A 42 -11.40 14.29 13.20
N VAL A 43 -10.54 13.31 13.53
CA VAL A 43 -10.76 12.40 14.66
C VAL A 43 -9.93 12.84 15.87
N GLY A 44 -10.60 13.28 16.94
CA GLY A 44 -9.95 13.67 18.19
C GLY A 44 -9.61 12.48 19.10
N VAL A 45 -8.66 12.68 20.03
CA VAL A 45 -8.37 11.70 21.10
C VAL A 45 -9.63 11.40 21.91
N ASP A 46 -10.43 12.42 22.23
CA ASP A 46 -11.65 12.26 23.02
C ASP A 46 -12.69 11.36 22.35
N THR A 47 -12.83 11.44 21.03
CA THR A 47 -13.68 10.52 20.25
C THR A 47 -13.18 9.09 20.34
N ILE A 48 -11.87 8.87 20.14
CA ILE A 48 -11.26 7.54 20.16
C ILE A 48 -11.44 6.87 21.53
N VAL A 49 -11.17 7.60 22.62
CA VAL A 49 -11.25 7.02 23.97
C VAL A 49 -12.69 6.72 24.39
N ALA A 50 -13.64 7.56 23.95
CA ALA A 50 -15.06 7.32 24.16
C ALA A 50 -15.53 6.06 23.43
N GLU A 51 -15.22 5.93 22.13
CA GLU A 51 -15.61 4.77 21.34
C GLU A 51 -14.88 3.48 21.77
N ALA A 52 -13.63 3.57 22.23
CA ALA A 52 -12.87 2.42 22.73
C ALA A 52 -13.27 1.97 24.14
N GLY A 53 -14.08 2.74 24.85
CA GLY A 53 -14.43 2.50 26.25
C GLY A 53 -13.19 2.51 27.16
N VAL A 54 -12.29 3.48 26.95
CA VAL A 54 -11.01 3.60 27.65
C VAL A 54 -10.88 4.99 28.26
N ALA A 55 -10.29 5.09 29.46
CA ALA A 55 -10.03 6.40 30.06
C ALA A 55 -8.92 7.16 29.31
N LYS A 56 -9.02 8.49 29.19
CA LYS A 56 -8.02 9.34 28.53
C LYS A 56 -6.60 9.18 29.07
N MET A 57 -6.44 8.99 30.38
CA MET A 57 -5.12 8.71 30.97
C MET A 57 -4.56 7.34 30.54
N THR A 58 -5.43 6.35 30.31
CA THR A 58 -5.02 5.06 29.76
C THR A 58 -4.61 5.18 28.30
N PHE A 59 -5.24 6.05 27.50
CA PHE A 59 -4.75 6.37 26.16
C PHE A 59 -3.29 6.81 26.20
N TYR A 60 -2.98 7.85 26.99
CA TYR A 60 -1.62 8.41 27.02
C TYR A 60 -0.57 7.46 27.59
N ARG A 61 -0.98 6.47 28.39
CA ARG A 61 -0.11 5.38 28.85
C ARG A 61 0.31 4.43 27.72
N HIS A 62 -0.55 4.21 26.73
CA HIS A 62 -0.28 3.31 25.60
C HIS A 62 0.23 4.04 24.35
N PHE A 63 -0.23 5.28 24.14
CA PHE A 63 0.12 6.15 23.02
C PHE A 63 0.42 7.55 23.56
N PRO A 64 1.71 7.91 23.75
CA PRO A 64 2.10 9.19 24.34
C PRO A 64 1.51 10.42 23.63
N SER A 65 1.23 10.29 22.33
CA SER A 65 0.52 11.28 21.53
C SER A 65 -0.46 10.62 20.56
N LYS A 66 -1.33 11.44 19.95
CA LYS A 66 -2.16 11.01 18.81
C LYS A 66 -1.29 10.55 17.63
N ASN A 67 -0.13 11.18 17.42
CA ASN A 67 0.78 10.81 16.35
C ASN A 67 1.35 9.40 16.56
N ASP A 68 1.63 8.98 17.79
CA ASP A 68 2.05 7.60 18.08
C ASP A 68 0.98 6.58 17.70
N LEU A 69 -0.29 6.91 17.96
CA LEU A 69 -1.42 6.07 17.54
C LEU A 69 -1.58 6.06 16.01
N VAL A 70 -1.38 7.20 15.34
CA VAL A 70 -1.38 7.27 13.87
C VAL A 70 -0.28 6.40 13.27
N LEU A 71 0.92 6.42 13.83
CA LEU A 71 2.02 5.57 13.36
C LEU A 71 1.71 4.09 13.56
N ALA A 72 1.13 3.71 14.70
CA ALA A 72 0.68 2.35 14.94
C ALA A 72 -0.45 1.93 13.97
N PHE A 73 -1.38 2.84 13.66
CA PHE A 73 -2.41 2.63 12.65
C PHE A 73 -1.81 2.38 11.26
N LEU A 74 -0.88 3.21 10.81
CA LEU A 74 -0.23 3.07 9.51
C LEU A 74 0.57 1.77 9.40
N GLN A 75 1.29 1.39 10.46
CA GLN A 75 1.99 0.12 10.53
C GLN A 75 1.04 -1.07 10.46
N ARG A 76 -0.09 -1.01 11.18
CA ARG A 76 -1.13 -2.05 11.12
C ARG A 76 -1.76 -2.13 9.73
N ARG A 77 -1.97 -0.98 9.07
CA ARG A 77 -2.46 -0.92 7.69
C ARG A 77 -1.49 -1.60 6.75
N GLU A 78 -0.19 -1.32 6.85
CA GLU A 78 0.83 -1.97 6.01
C GLU A 78 0.80 -3.49 6.13
N GLN A 79 0.76 -4.00 7.36
CA GLN A 79 0.73 -5.44 7.63
C GLN A 79 -0.51 -6.10 7.02
N LEU A 80 -1.69 -5.56 7.28
CA LEU A 80 -2.95 -6.16 6.85
C LEU A 80 -3.18 -5.99 5.34
N TRP A 81 -2.93 -4.81 4.80
CA TRP A 81 -3.27 -4.48 3.41
C TRP A 81 -2.19 -4.85 2.42
N THR A 82 -0.96 -4.36 2.63
CA THR A 82 0.13 -4.55 1.66
C THR A 82 0.62 -5.98 1.70
N GLN A 83 1.02 -6.45 2.89
CA GLN A 83 1.67 -7.75 3.03
C GLN A 83 0.68 -8.92 3.01
N GLN A 84 -0.33 -8.88 3.87
CA GLN A 84 -1.21 -10.05 4.07
C GLN A 84 -2.33 -10.17 3.05
N TRP A 85 -2.84 -9.06 2.54
CA TRP A 85 -3.97 -9.08 1.62
C TRP A 85 -3.53 -8.95 0.17
N LEU A 86 -2.84 -7.87 -0.20
CA LEU A 86 -2.49 -7.62 -1.61
C LEU A 86 -1.47 -8.63 -2.13
N GLU A 87 -0.30 -8.75 -1.50
CA GLU A 87 0.77 -9.63 -1.99
C GLU A 87 0.36 -11.11 -1.99
N GLU A 88 -0.25 -11.59 -0.91
CA GLU A 88 -0.68 -12.99 -0.81
C GLU A 88 -1.82 -13.31 -1.79
N GLU A 89 -2.81 -12.43 -1.96
CA GLU A 89 -3.90 -12.66 -2.90
C GLU A 89 -3.41 -12.62 -4.36
N VAL A 90 -2.46 -11.74 -4.68
CA VAL A 90 -1.81 -11.71 -6.00
C VAL A 90 -1.06 -13.01 -6.26
N LYS A 91 -0.25 -13.48 -5.29
CA LYS A 91 0.48 -14.76 -5.40
C LYS A 91 -0.47 -15.95 -5.52
N ARG A 92 -1.64 -15.90 -4.87
CA ARG A 92 -2.67 -16.94 -4.96
C ARG A 92 -3.33 -16.99 -6.33
N ARG A 93 -3.55 -15.84 -6.98
CA ARG A 93 -4.23 -15.73 -8.27
C ARG A 93 -3.33 -16.06 -9.46
N ALA A 94 -2.02 -15.82 -9.35
CA ALA A 94 -1.10 -15.95 -10.47
C ALA A 94 0.29 -16.43 -10.05
N SER A 95 0.89 -17.27 -10.90
CA SER A 95 2.24 -17.79 -10.69
C SER A 95 3.28 -17.03 -11.50
N ALA A 96 2.96 -16.61 -12.72
CA ALA A 96 3.87 -15.87 -13.58
C ALA A 96 3.95 -14.37 -13.20
N PRO A 97 5.11 -13.70 -13.32
CA PRO A 97 5.27 -12.31 -12.87
C PRO A 97 4.40 -11.29 -13.62
N ASP A 98 4.18 -11.49 -14.91
CA ASP A 98 3.31 -10.67 -15.78
C ASP A 98 1.84 -10.81 -15.37
N GLU A 99 1.41 -12.05 -15.15
CA GLU A 99 0.07 -12.35 -14.64
C GLU A 99 -0.14 -11.76 -13.24
N ARG A 100 0.87 -11.82 -12.35
CA ARG A 100 0.81 -11.24 -11.00
C ARG A 100 0.62 -9.73 -11.02
N LEU A 101 1.33 -9.03 -11.89
CA LEU A 101 1.14 -7.60 -12.08
C LEU A 101 -0.31 -7.29 -12.47
N LEU A 102 -0.88 -8.00 -13.45
CA LEU A 102 -2.27 -7.78 -13.85
C LEU A 102 -3.27 -8.19 -12.76
N ALA A 103 -2.98 -9.25 -12.00
CA ALA A 103 -3.81 -9.73 -10.90
C ALA A 103 -3.98 -8.69 -9.78
N ILE A 104 -3.06 -7.74 -9.61
CA ILE A 104 -3.23 -6.60 -8.70
C ILE A 104 -4.54 -5.85 -9.01
N PHE A 105 -4.83 -5.65 -10.29
CA PHE A 105 -6.05 -4.95 -10.69
C PHE A 105 -7.29 -5.83 -10.55
N ASP A 106 -7.17 -7.15 -10.65
CA ASP A 106 -8.29 -8.04 -10.33
C ASP A 106 -8.61 -8.00 -8.83
N VAL A 107 -7.59 -7.96 -7.97
CA VAL A 107 -7.74 -7.77 -6.52
C VAL A 107 -8.37 -6.41 -6.20
N PHE A 108 -7.92 -5.35 -6.87
CA PHE A 108 -8.50 -4.01 -6.72
C PHE A 108 -9.94 -3.96 -7.20
N HIS A 109 -10.28 -4.64 -8.30
CA HIS A 109 -11.64 -4.66 -8.81
C HIS A 109 -12.62 -5.23 -7.78
N ASP A 110 -12.27 -6.36 -7.15
CA ASP A 110 -13.08 -6.97 -6.10
C ASP A 110 -13.19 -6.05 -4.89
N TRP A 111 -12.10 -5.37 -4.51
CA TRP A 111 -12.11 -4.39 -3.42
C TRP A 111 -13.02 -3.20 -3.70
N PHE A 112 -12.98 -2.64 -4.92
CA PHE A 112 -13.80 -1.49 -5.30
C PHE A 112 -15.30 -1.80 -5.33
N GLN A 113 -15.69 -3.08 -5.34
CA GLN A 113 -17.10 -3.48 -5.26
C GLN A 113 -17.62 -3.54 -3.81
N ARG A 114 -16.75 -3.50 -2.80
CA ARG A 114 -17.16 -3.65 -1.41
C ARG A 114 -17.72 -2.34 -0.87
N ASP A 115 -18.74 -2.45 -0.02
CA ASP A 115 -19.34 -1.30 0.65
C ASP A 115 -18.39 -0.64 1.68
N ASP A 116 -17.35 -1.36 2.11
CA ASP A 116 -16.28 -0.89 3.00
C ASP A 116 -15.05 -0.36 2.24
N PHE A 117 -15.19 -0.02 0.96
CA PHE A 117 -14.14 0.66 0.20
C PHE A 117 -13.90 2.08 0.73
N GLU A 118 -12.72 2.30 1.32
CA GLU A 118 -12.32 3.57 1.95
C GLU A 118 -11.10 4.22 1.28
N GLY A 119 -10.67 3.68 0.13
CA GLY A 119 -9.46 4.12 -0.56
C GLY A 119 -8.16 3.75 0.17
N CYS A 120 -7.05 4.42 -0.18
CA CYS A 120 -5.72 4.13 0.36
C CYS A 120 -5.36 5.08 1.51
N SER A 121 -5.33 4.56 2.74
CA SER A 121 -5.00 5.34 3.93
C SER A 121 -3.66 6.06 3.83
N PHE A 122 -2.62 5.44 3.24
CA PHE A 122 -1.32 6.10 3.05
C PHE A 122 -1.39 7.35 2.19
N ILE A 123 -2.24 7.35 1.15
CA ILE A 123 -2.44 8.51 0.28
C ILE A 123 -3.20 9.60 1.05
N ASN A 124 -4.27 9.22 1.75
CA ASN A 124 -5.08 10.16 2.54
C ASN A 124 -4.21 10.88 3.59
N VAL A 125 -3.40 10.13 4.35
CA VAL A 125 -2.46 10.71 5.33
C VAL A 125 -1.46 11.64 4.66
N LEU A 126 -0.87 11.25 3.53
CA LEU A 126 0.10 12.09 2.80
C LEU A 126 -0.51 13.42 2.34
N LEU A 127 -1.80 13.43 1.98
CA LEU A 127 -2.54 14.63 1.57
C LEU A 127 -3.03 15.45 2.78
N GLU A 128 -3.24 14.81 3.92
CA GLU A 128 -3.58 15.45 5.20
C GLU A 128 -2.35 15.93 6.00
N THR A 129 -1.12 15.74 5.54
CA THR A 129 0.08 16.15 6.30
C THR A 129 0.97 16.98 5.42
N PHE A 130 1.04 18.31 5.61
CA PHE A 130 1.77 19.20 4.69
C PHE A 130 3.24 19.42 5.09
N GLU A 131 3.56 19.25 6.36
CA GLU A 131 4.93 19.42 6.86
C GLU A 131 5.81 18.25 6.45
N ARG A 132 6.96 18.54 5.83
CA ARG A 132 7.91 17.51 5.37
C ARG A 132 8.52 16.70 6.54
N GLY A 133 8.60 17.30 7.73
CA GLY A 133 9.11 16.65 8.94
C GLY A 133 8.08 15.80 9.69
N ASP A 134 6.81 15.78 9.26
CA ASP A 134 5.75 15.06 9.97
C ASP A 134 6.02 13.54 9.93
N PRO A 135 6.10 12.86 11.09
CA PRO A 135 6.34 11.42 11.15
C PRO A 135 5.30 10.58 10.38
N ALA A 136 4.02 10.98 10.37
CA ALA A 136 2.96 10.26 9.65
C ALA A 136 3.12 10.41 8.12
N ARG A 137 3.61 11.56 7.66
CA ARG A 137 3.97 11.79 6.26
C ARG A 137 5.15 10.91 5.84
N GLN A 138 6.16 10.81 6.71
CA GLN A 138 7.33 9.96 6.48
C GLN A 138 6.95 8.47 6.44
N ALA A 139 6.13 8.01 7.38
CA ALA A 139 5.56 6.67 7.39
C ALA A 139 4.81 6.32 6.11
N SER A 140 3.90 7.19 5.69
CA SER A 140 3.15 6.99 4.45
C SER A 140 4.07 6.94 3.23
N THR A 141 5.11 7.77 3.19
CA THR A 141 6.11 7.76 2.11
C THR A 141 6.88 6.44 2.04
N VAL A 142 7.24 5.89 3.21
CA VAL A 142 7.95 4.61 3.34
C VAL A 142 7.06 3.45 2.90
N TYR A 143 5.81 3.36 3.38
CA TYR A 143 4.92 2.26 2.99
C TYR A 143 4.55 2.29 1.50
N LEU A 144 4.35 3.48 0.93
CA LEU A 144 4.22 3.62 -0.52
C LEU A 144 5.49 3.23 -1.28
N ALA A 145 6.67 3.31 -0.66
CA ALA A 145 7.92 2.80 -1.24
C ALA A 145 8.01 1.28 -1.18
N ASN A 146 7.53 0.65 -0.11
CA ASN A 146 7.49 -0.83 0.00
C ASN A 146 6.64 -1.45 -1.12
N ILE A 147 5.48 -0.88 -1.42
CA ILE A 147 4.67 -1.31 -2.58
C ILE A 147 5.48 -1.22 -3.88
N ARG A 148 6.29 -0.17 -4.06
CA ARG A 148 7.14 -0.04 -5.26
C ARG A 148 8.26 -1.08 -5.30
N LEU A 149 8.79 -1.53 -4.16
CA LEU A 149 9.78 -2.60 -4.12
C LEU A 149 9.18 -3.91 -4.65
N PHE A 150 7.98 -4.28 -4.20
CA PHE A 150 7.26 -5.44 -4.72
C PHE A 150 7.04 -5.37 -6.24
N LEU A 151 6.59 -4.22 -6.74
CA LEU A 151 6.38 -4.01 -8.19
C LEU A 151 7.69 -4.08 -8.99
N ARG A 152 8.78 -3.54 -8.42
CA ARG A 152 10.11 -3.56 -9.01
C ARG A 152 10.64 -4.99 -9.11
N GLU A 153 10.42 -5.82 -8.09
CA GLU A 153 10.80 -7.24 -8.10
C GLU A 153 10.07 -8.01 -9.20
N LEU A 154 8.76 -7.78 -9.38
CA LEU A 154 8.01 -8.36 -10.50
C LEU A 154 8.55 -7.89 -11.86
N ALA A 155 8.91 -6.62 -11.99
CA ALA A 155 9.49 -6.06 -13.20
C ALA A 155 10.89 -6.63 -13.50
N GLU A 156 11.73 -6.86 -12.48
CA GLU A 156 13.02 -7.53 -12.60
C GLU A 156 12.85 -8.97 -13.10
N GLN A 157 11.86 -9.70 -12.58
CA GLN A 157 11.55 -11.07 -13.03
C GLN A 157 11.06 -11.14 -14.48
N LEU A 158 10.47 -10.07 -15.00
CA LEU A 158 10.11 -9.92 -16.41
C LEU A 158 11.26 -9.51 -17.32
N GLY A 159 12.42 -9.20 -16.75
CA GLY A 159 13.58 -8.71 -17.51
C GLY A 159 13.41 -7.27 -18.01
N VAL A 160 12.51 -6.47 -17.45
CA VAL A 160 12.33 -5.06 -17.84
C VAL A 160 13.65 -4.29 -17.66
N ALA A 161 14.08 -3.54 -18.67
CA ALA A 161 15.37 -2.85 -18.67
C ALA A 161 15.48 -1.76 -17.58
N GLN A 162 14.36 -1.09 -17.24
CA GLN A 162 14.29 -0.06 -16.18
C GLN A 162 13.23 -0.41 -15.12
N PRO A 163 13.47 -1.38 -14.23
CA PRO A 163 12.47 -1.85 -13.26
C PRO A 163 11.95 -0.77 -12.31
N ASP A 164 12.83 0.15 -11.88
CA ASP A 164 12.46 1.24 -10.97
C ASP A 164 11.49 2.25 -11.61
N ASP A 165 11.69 2.57 -12.89
CA ASP A 165 10.82 3.47 -13.63
C ASP A 165 9.48 2.79 -13.96
N PHE A 166 9.52 1.52 -14.36
CA PHE A 166 8.32 0.69 -14.55
C PHE A 166 7.48 0.63 -13.27
N ALA A 167 8.09 0.33 -12.12
CA ALA A 167 7.39 0.26 -10.84
C ALA A 167 6.73 1.60 -10.46
N ARG A 168 7.33 2.75 -10.83
CA ARG A 168 6.73 4.07 -10.62
C ARG A 168 5.52 4.30 -11.51
N LYS A 169 5.61 3.99 -12.81
CA LYS A 169 4.48 4.08 -13.76
C LYS A 169 3.34 3.17 -13.31
N TRP A 170 3.65 1.93 -12.95
CA TRP A 170 2.66 0.97 -12.44
C TRP A 170 1.97 1.47 -11.17
N HIS A 171 2.75 1.97 -10.22
CA HIS A 171 2.18 2.51 -8.99
C HIS A 171 1.36 3.79 -9.24
N ILE A 172 1.64 4.57 -10.30
CA ILE A 172 0.77 5.68 -10.71
C ILE A 172 -0.59 5.13 -11.16
N LEU A 173 -0.62 4.09 -12.00
CA LEU A 173 -1.86 3.43 -12.43
C LEU A 173 -2.65 2.88 -11.24
N MET A 174 -1.99 2.19 -10.31
CA MET A 174 -2.61 1.70 -9.08
C MET A 174 -3.28 2.84 -8.29
N LYS A 175 -2.53 3.92 -8.00
CA LYS A 175 -3.07 5.08 -7.26
C LYS A 175 -4.23 5.73 -8.01
N GLY A 176 -4.08 5.93 -9.32
CA GLY A 176 -5.13 6.49 -10.17
C GLY A 176 -6.41 5.67 -10.12
N SER A 177 -6.30 4.34 -10.22
CA SER A 177 -7.48 3.46 -10.13
C SER A 177 -8.19 3.55 -8.79
N ILE A 178 -7.45 3.69 -7.68
CA ILE A 178 -8.03 3.86 -6.34
C ILE A 178 -8.76 5.20 -6.23
N VAL A 179 -8.16 6.28 -6.75
CA VAL A 179 -8.78 7.61 -6.75
C VAL A 179 -10.05 7.61 -7.61
N SER A 180 -10.00 7.09 -8.84
CA SER A 180 -11.17 7.00 -9.72
C SER A 180 -12.28 6.12 -9.15
N ALA A 181 -11.94 5.04 -8.42
CA ALA A 181 -12.94 4.29 -7.68
C ALA A 181 -13.59 5.12 -6.57
N GLY A 182 -12.82 5.96 -5.87
CA GLY A 182 -13.32 6.94 -4.90
C GLY A 182 -14.23 8.01 -5.52
N GLU A 183 -14.05 8.33 -6.80
CA GLU A 183 -14.95 9.19 -7.58
C GLU A 183 -16.27 8.48 -7.98
N GLY A 184 -16.36 7.16 -7.75
CA GLY A 184 -17.52 6.33 -8.07
C GLY A 184 -17.33 5.40 -9.27
N ASP A 185 -16.17 5.40 -9.94
CA ASP A 185 -15.90 4.46 -11.05
C ASP A 185 -15.51 3.08 -10.51
N ARG A 186 -16.53 2.25 -10.28
CA ARG A 186 -16.35 0.84 -9.87
C ARG A 186 -15.60 -0.02 -10.90
N LEU A 187 -15.42 0.44 -12.14
CA LEU A 187 -14.67 -0.25 -13.18
C LEU A 187 -13.23 0.28 -13.34
N ALA A 188 -12.80 1.25 -12.52
CA ALA A 188 -11.48 1.87 -12.62
C ALA A 188 -10.33 0.86 -12.63
N ALA A 189 -10.43 -0.21 -11.83
CA ALA A 189 -9.43 -1.28 -11.83
C ALA A 189 -9.33 -2.03 -13.17
N ARG A 190 -10.46 -2.28 -13.85
CA ARG A 190 -10.48 -2.94 -15.16
C ARG A 190 -9.81 -2.07 -16.22
N ARG A 191 -10.08 -0.77 -16.23
CA ARG A 191 -9.42 0.19 -17.13
C ARG A 191 -7.92 0.30 -16.85
N ALA A 192 -7.55 0.35 -15.58
CA ALA A 192 -6.14 0.36 -15.19
C ALA A 192 -5.42 -0.94 -15.60
N ARG A 193 -6.11 -2.09 -15.55
CA ARG A 193 -5.60 -3.37 -16.07
C ARG A 193 -5.34 -3.33 -17.58
N GLU A 194 -6.25 -2.76 -18.36
CA GLU A 194 -6.06 -2.58 -19.82
C GLU A 194 -4.82 -1.73 -20.12
N ILE A 195 -4.65 -0.60 -19.40
CA ILE A 195 -3.47 0.27 -19.55
C ILE A 195 -2.20 -0.46 -19.06
N GLY A 196 -2.28 -1.22 -17.97
CA GLY A 196 -1.19 -2.04 -17.46
C GLY A 196 -0.71 -3.09 -18.46
N LEU A 197 -1.64 -3.73 -19.18
CA LEU A 197 -1.32 -4.67 -20.25
C LEU A 197 -0.60 -3.98 -21.41
N LEU A 198 -1.04 -2.79 -21.82
CA LEU A 198 -0.35 -2.00 -22.85
C LEU A 198 1.08 -1.66 -22.42
N LEU A 199 1.28 -1.27 -21.15
CA LEU A 199 2.59 -0.96 -20.60
C LEU A 199 3.51 -2.21 -20.59
N GLN A 200 3.01 -3.37 -20.15
CA GLN A 200 3.78 -4.63 -20.19
C GLN A 200 4.20 -4.99 -21.61
N ASN A 201 3.27 -4.98 -22.56
CA ASN A 201 3.54 -5.33 -23.95
C ASN A 201 4.59 -4.40 -24.57
N ALA A 202 4.53 -3.10 -24.25
CA ALA A 202 5.51 -2.13 -24.72
C ALA A 202 6.92 -2.43 -24.21
N GLU A 203 7.08 -2.84 -22.95
CA GLU A 203 8.40 -3.20 -22.41
C GLU A 203 8.91 -4.54 -22.99
N LEU A 204 8.06 -5.56 -23.13
CA LEU A 204 8.44 -6.84 -23.75
C LEU A 204 8.86 -6.70 -25.22
N ALA A 205 8.19 -5.81 -25.97
CA ALA A 205 8.56 -5.52 -27.35
C ALA A 205 9.95 -4.86 -27.48
N ARG A 206 10.33 -4.02 -26.51
CA ARG A 206 11.67 -3.43 -26.46
C ARG A 206 12.75 -4.48 -26.23
N LEU A 207 12.52 -5.41 -25.30
CA LEU A 207 13.44 -6.53 -25.05
C LEU A 207 13.67 -7.39 -26.31
N SER A 208 12.61 -7.64 -27.07
CA SER A 208 12.70 -8.38 -28.32
C SER A 208 13.49 -7.63 -29.40
N THR A 209 13.37 -6.30 -29.42
CA THR A 209 14.07 -5.43 -30.40
C THR A 209 15.56 -5.32 -30.06
N ASP A 210 15.88 -5.14 -28.78
CA ASP A 210 17.26 -5.05 -28.29
C ASP A 210 18.02 -6.38 -28.51
N ALA A 211 17.35 -7.51 -28.26
CA ALA A 211 17.92 -8.83 -28.54
C ALA A 211 18.22 -9.03 -30.05
N VAL A 212 17.35 -8.53 -30.94
CA VAL A 212 17.59 -8.60 -32.39
C VAL A 212 18.71 -7.66 -32.82
N SER A 213 18.85 -6.47 -32.21
CA SER A 213 19.98 -5.57 -32.48
C SER A 213 21.31 -6.10 -31.98
N ASP A 214 21.33 -6.76 -30.81
CA ASP A 214 22.55 -7.38 -30.26
C ASP A 214 22.99 -8.58 -31.09
N VAL A 215 22.04 -9.39 -31.60
CA VAL A 215 22.34 -10.47 -32.55
C VAL A 215 22.86 -9.92 -33.88
N ARG A 216 22.34 -8.78 -34.36
CA ARG A 216 22.81 -8.15 -35.61
C ARG A 216 24.15 -7.43 -35.49
N ASN A 217 24.49 -6.93 -34.30
CA ASN A 217 25.73 -6.19 -34.03
C ASN A 217 26.83 -7.06 -33.37
N GLY A 218 26.59 -8.36 -33.13
CA GLY A 218 27.40 -9.20 -32.25
C GLY A 218 27.70 -10.62 -32.73
N ARG A 219 28.05 -10.81 -34.02
CA ARG A 219 29.05 -11.76 -34.55
C ARG A 219 29.22 -11.59 -36.05
#